data_AF-A0A496T3B5-F1
#
_entry.id   AF-A0A496T3B5-F1
#
_cell.length_a   1.000
_cell.length_b   1.000
_cell.length_c   1.000
_cell.angle_alpha   90.00
_cell.angle_beta   90.00
_cell.angle_gamma   90.00
#
_symmetry.space_group_name_H-M   'P 1'
#
loop_
_entity.id
_entity.type
_entity.pdbx_description
1 polymer ?
#
loop_
_entity_poly.entity_id
_entity_poly.type
_entity_poly.pdbx_seq_one_letter_code
_entity_poly.pdbx_strand_id
1 'polypeptide(L)'
;IGLAGLPVFAGGGGLGIILSPSFGYLCAFPVAAFVAGKNFPVARVEMNNNHHRGKILVSVLLRNCFAISVIYAIGATYLYFIQNLYWRVNFSLRQVLWFGILIFLPGDLLKAVLAALITERLTFKNHDKKLDFLNFFLYTIY
;
A
#
# COMPACT_ATOMS: atom_id res chain seq x y z
N ILE A 1 -14.69 2.47 12.73
CA ILE A 1 -15.29 3.82 12.60
C ILE A 1 -16.27 3.88 11.43
N GLY A 2 -15.86 3.61 10.18
CA GLY A 2 -16.82 3.61 9.05
C GLY A 2 -17.94 2.57 9.13
N LEU A 3 -17.63 1.35 9.58
CA LEU A 3 -18.65 0.33 9.86
C LEU A 3 -19.58 0.69 11.04
N ALA A 4 -19.16 1.59 11.93
CA ALA A 4 -19.96 2.05 13.06
C ALA A 4 -20.99 3.14 12.68
N GLY A 5 -21.12 3.47 11.38
CA GLY A 5 -22.14 4.39 10.86
C GLY A 5 -21.63 5.75 10.41
N LEU A 6 -20.36 6.08 10.67
CA LEU A 6 -19.77 7.34 10.19
C LEU A 6 -19.50 7.27 8.68
N PRO A 7 -19.89 8.29 7.89
CA PRO A 7 -19.78 8.28 6.43
C PRO A 7 -18.35 8.60 5.96
N VAL A 8 -17.40 7.74 6.30
CA VAL A 8 -15.99 7.85 5.91
C VAL A 8 -15.63 7.04 4.65
N PHE A 9 -16.55 6.21 4.14
CA PHE A 9 -16.34 5.45 2.91
C PHE A 9 -17.04 6.11 1.72
N ALA A 10 -16.52 5.89 0.51
CA ALA A 10 -17.16 6.35 -0.73
C ALA A 10 -18.51 5.62 -0.88
N GLY A 11 -19.62 6.33 -0.61
CA GLY A 11 -20.97 5.77 -0.59
C GLY A 11 -21.66 5.77 0.79
N GLY A 12 -21.02 6.28 1.85
CA GLY A 12 -21.63 6.47 3.17
C GLY A 12 -20.92 5.70 4.29
N GLY A 13 -21.69 5.28 5.30
CA GLY A 13 -21.21 4.53 6.47
C GLY A 13 -22.23 3.47 6.89
N GLY A 14 -21.82 2.57 7.79
CA GLY A 14 -22.69 1.53 8.36
C GLY A 14 -22.57 0.15 7.71
N LEU A 15 -23.34 -0.81 8.22
CA LEU A 15 -23.22 -2.23 7.85
C LEU A 15 -23.66 -2.52 6.40
N GLY A 16 -24.51 -1.68 5.80
CA GLY A 16 -24.95 -1.84 4.40
C GLY A 16 -23.80 -1.78 3.39
N ILE A 17 -22.68 -1.14 3.75
CA ILE A 17 -21.48 -1.07 2.92
C ILE A 17 -20.83 -2.43 2.70
N ILE A 18 -21.05 -3.40 3.59
CA ILE A 18 -20.55 -4.76 3.39
C ILE A 18 -21.05 -5.31 2.05
N LEU A 19 -22.30 -5.03 1.68
CA LEU A 19 -22.89 -5.50 0.42
C LEU A 19 -22.40 -4.74 -0.82
N SER A 20 -21.55 -3.72 -0.64
CA SER A 20 -20.97 -2.97 -1.75
C SER A 20 -19.86 -3.78 -2.44
N PRO A 21 -19.78 -3.76 -3.79
CA PRO A 21 -18.70 -4.40 -4.53
C PRO A 21 -17.29 -3.95 -4.10
N SER A 22 -17.15 -2.68 -3.69
CA SER A 22 -15.86 -2.09 -3.31
C SER A 22 -15.39 -2.45 -1.89
N PHE A 23 -16.24 -3.07 -1.06
CA PHE A 23 -15.92 -3.35 0.33
C PHE A 23 -14.75 -4.32 0.51
N GLY A 24 -14.61 -5.30 -0.39
CA GLY A 24 -13.50 -6.24 -0.36
C GLY A 24 -12.13 -5.57 -0.42
N TYR A 25 -12.00 -4.47 -1.17
CA TYR A 25 -10.77 -3.69 -1.24
C TYR A 25 -10.49 -2.95 0.07
N LEU A 26 -11.53 -2.47 0.76
CA LEU A 26 -11.40 -1.85 2.08
C LEU A 26 -10.88 -2.83 3.12
N CYS A 27 -11.41 -4.06 3.13
CA CYS A 27 -10.92 -5.13 4.01
C CYS A 27 -9.51 -5.60 3.66
N ALA A 28 -9.08 -5.44 2.40
CA ALA A 28 -7.74 -5.82 1.97
C ALA A 28 -6.66 -4.82 2.44
N PHE A 29 -6.98 -3.55 2.66
CA PHE A 29 -5.99 -2.53 3.07
C PHE A 29 -5.25 -2.86 4.38
N PRO A 30 -5.91 -3.25 5.50
CA PRO A 30 -5.21 -3.64 6.72
C PRO A 30 -4.27 -4.83 6.51
N VAL A 31 -4.70 -5.82 5.72
CA VAL A 31 -3.89 -7.01 5.41
C VAL A 31 -2.68 -6.61 4.57
N ALA A 32 -2.88 -5.80 3.54
CA ALA A 32 -1.82 -5.29 2.69
C ALA A 32 -0.84 -4.40 3.46
N ALA A 33 -1.31 -3.59 4.40
CA ALA A 33 -0.45 -2.78 5.28
C ALA A 33 0.39 -3.66 6.22
N PHE A 34 -0.22 -4.70 6.82
CA PHE A 34 0.50 -5.66 7.66
C PHE A 34 1.58 -6.41 6.86
N VAL A 35 1.22 -6.87 5.67
CA VAL A 35 2.14 -7.58 4.76
C VAL A 35 3.25 -6.66 4.28
N ALA A 36 2.93 -5.44 3.89
CA ALA A 36 3.92 -4.45 3.47
C ALA A 36 4.87 -4.12 4.63
N GLY A 37 4.35 -3.96 5.84
CA GLY A 37 5.11 -3.58 7.05
C GLY A 37 5.95 -4.71 7.65
N LYS A 38 5.51 -5.97 7.56
CA LYS A 38 6.27 -7.12 8.04
C LYS A 38 7.59 -7.22 7.26
N ASN A 39 8.68 -7.51 7.97
CA ASN A 39 10.05 -7.64 7.44
C ASN A 39 10.07 -8.45 6.15
N PHE A 40 10.01 -7.75 5.03
CA PHE A 40 9.90 -8.38 3.72
C PHE A 40 11.31 -8.84 3.32
N PRO A 41 11.49 -10.11 2.91
CA PRO A 41 12.80 -10.67 2.58
C PRO A 41 13.42 -10.06 1.31
N VAL A 42 12.64 -9.32 0.54
CA VAL A 42 12.98 -8.89 -0.84
C VAL A 42 14.07 -7.82 -0.90
N ALA A 43 14.37 -7.12 0.20
CA ALA A 43 15.64 -6.43 0.40
C ALA A 43 15.61 -5.81 1.80
N ARG A 44 16.31 -6.42 2.75
CA ARG A 44 16.85 -5.61 3.85
C ARG A 44 17.89 -4.70 3.21
N VAL A 45 17.49 -3.48 2.87
CA VAL A 45 18.48 -2.44 2.66
C VAL A 45 18.99 -2.11 4.06
N GLU A 46 20.10 -2.74 4.44
CA GLU A 46 20.86 -2.27 5.57
C GLU A 46 21.19 -0.80 5.30
N MET A 47 20.59 0.09 6.08
CA MET A 47 20.73 1.54 5.99
C MET A 47 22.14 2.00 6.42
N ASN A 48 23.15 1.18 6.17
CA ASN A 48 24.49 1.33 6.73
C ASN A 48 25.46 2.04 5.78
N ASN A 49 25.13 2.28 4.50
CA ASN A 49 26.06 2.99 3.62
C ASN A 49 25.38 3.85 2.54
N ASN A 50 25.91 5.08 2.40
CA ASN A 50 25.48 6.18 1.53
C ASN A 50 25.43 5.90 0.01
N HIS A 51 25.67 4.67 -0.44
CA HIS A 51 25.90 4.33 -1.86
C HIS A 51 24.77 3.55 -2.55
N HIS A 52 23.59 3.42 -1.95
CA HIS A 52 22.54 2.50 -2.44
C HIS A 52 21.16 3.14 -2.66
N ARG A 53 21.12 4.36 -3.20
CA ARG A 53 19.89 5.05 -3.65
C ARG A 53 18.97 4.15 -4.48
N GLY A 54 19.52 3.51 -5.52
CA GLY A 54 18.74 2.63 -6.40
C GLY A 54 18.16 1.40 -5.70
N LYS A 55 18.84 0.84 -4.70
CA LYS A 55 18.35 -0.35 -3.97
C LYS A 55 17.16 0.00 -3.07
N ILE A 56 17.15 1.19 -2.46
CA ILE A 56 16.00 1.69 -1.67
C ILE A 56 14.78 1.82 -2.57
N LEU A 57 14.93 2.46 -3.73
CA LEU A 57 13.84 2.69 -4.67
C LEU A 57 13.22 1.37 -5.16
N VAL A 58 14.06 0.41 -5.58
CA VAL A 58 13.61 -0.93 -5.99
C VAL A 58 12.94 -1.68 -4.85
N SER A 59 13.48 -1.62 -3.62
CA SER A 59 12.89 -2.30 -2.46
C SER A 59 11.49 -1.76 -2.12
N VAL A 60 11.30 -0.43 -2.18
CA VAL A 60 10.02 0.22 -1.89
C VAL A 60 9.01 -0.09 -2.99
N LEU A 61 9.43 -0.05 -4.26
CA LEU A 61 8.57 -0.45 -5.38
C LEU A 61 8.11 -1.89 -5.27
N LEU A 62 9.02 -2.83 -4.97
CA LEU A 62 8.66 -4.25 -4.83
C LEU A 62 7.68 -4.49 -3.66
N ARG A 63 7.87 -3.80 -2.53
CA ARG A 63 6.92 -3.85 -1.40
C ARG A 63 5.55 -3.30 -1.79
N ASN A 64 5.50 -2.18 -2.51
CA ASN A 64 4.26 -1.60 -2.99
C ASN A 64 3.56 -2.52 -4.00
N CYS A 65 4.28 -3.08 -4.97
CA CYS A 65 3.72 -4.05 -5.93
C CYS A 65 3.13 -5.28 -5.24
N PHE A 66 3.78 -5.78 -4.19
CA PHE A 66 3.26 -6.90 -3.42
C PHE A 66 2.00 -6.52 -2.63
N ALA A 67 2.00 -5.36 -1.97
CA ALA A 67 0.82 -4.85 -1.27
C ALA A 67 -0.37 -4.68 -2.23
N ILE A 68 -0.13 -4.10 -3.40
CA ILE A 68 -1.12 -3.92 -4.47
C ILE A 68 -1.66 -5.29 -4.93
N SER A 69 -0.80 -6.29 -5.08
CA SER A 69 -1.20 -7.65 -5.47
C SER A 69 -2.12 -8.31 -4.43
N VAL A 70 -1.83 -8.13 -3.14
CA VAL A 70 -2.69 -8.61 -2.05
C VAL A 70 -4.05 -7.90 -2.04
N ILE A 71 -4.05 -6.58 -2.27
CA ILE A 71 -5.29 -5.79 -2.38
C ILE A 71 -6.17 -6.32 -3.50
N TYR A 72 -5.60 -6.51 -4.70
CA TYR A 72 -6.35 -7.02 -5.83
C TYR A 72 -6.79 -8.48 -5.65
N ALA A 73 -5.97 -9.35 -5.05
CA ALA A 73 -6.35 -10.74 -4.79
C ALA A 73 -7.59 -10.85 -3.89
N ILE A 74 -7.61 -10.12 -2.77
CA ILE A 74 -8.73 -10.14 -1.82
C ILE A 74 -9.93 -9.36 -2.36
N GLY A 75 -9.68 -8.14 -2.87
CA GLY A 75 -10.72 -7.24 -3.37
C GLY A 75 -11.44 -7.77 -4.60
N ALA A 76 -10.72 -8.29 -5.60
CA ALA A 76 -11.32 -8.82 -6.82
C ALA A 76 -12.07 -10.13 -6.56
N THR A 77 -11.57 -10.99 -5.67
CA THR A 77 -12.29 -12.20 -5.24
C THR A 77 -13.61 -11.81 -4.60
N TYR A 78 -13.61 -10.83 -3.70
CA TYR A 78 -14.83 -10.33 -3.08
C TYR A 78 -15.81 -9.74 -4.11
N LEU A 79 -15.31 -8.92 -5.05
CA LEU A 79 -16.10 -8.31 -6.12
C LEU A 79 -16.85 -9.38 -6.94
N TYR A 80 -16.15 -10.45 -7.32
CA TYR A 80 -16.74 -11.55 -8.07
C TYR A 80 -17.88 -12.23 -7.30
N PHE A 81 -17.65 -12.58 -6.03
CA PHE A 81 -18.66 -13.25 -5.22
C PHE A 81 -19.87 -12.37 -4.96
N ILE A 82 -19.69 -11.11 -4.57
CA ILE A 82 -20.82 -10.24 -4.22
C ILE A 82 -21.67 -9.89 -5.44
N GLN A 83 -21.06 -9.68 -6.61
CA GLN A 83 -21.83 -9.39 -7.83
C GLN A 83 -22.59 -10.59 -8.36
N ASN A 84 -21.97 -11.78 -8.35
CA ASN A 84 -22.60 -12.99 -8.87
C ASN A 84 -23.63 -13.58 -7.90
N LEU A 85 -23.34 -13.58 -6.60
CA LEU A 85 -24.17 -14.23 -5.57
C LEU A 85 -25.32 -13.33 -5.09
N TYR A 86 -25.05 -12.03 -4.87
CA TYR A 86 -26.02 -11.10 -4.28
C TYR A 86 -26.78 -10.30 -5.35
N TRP A 87 -26.07 -9.71 -6.31
CA TRP A 87 -26.69 -8.89 -7.36
C TRP A 87 -27.21 -9.68 -8.56
N ARG A 88 -26.86 -10.98 -8.66
CA ARG A 88 -27.21 -11.87 -9.78
C ARG A 88 -26.93 -11.29 -11.17
N VAL A 89 -25.97 -10.36 -11.23
CA VAL A 89 -25.42 -9.87 -12.49
C VAL A 89 -24.38 -10.92 -12.87
N ASN A 90 -24.54 -11.57 -14.03
CA ASN A 90 -23.57 -12.54 -14.56
C ASN A 90 -22.24 -11.84 -14.87
N PHE A 91 -21.50 -11.50 -13.82
CA PHE A 91 -20.26 -10.74 -13.93
C PHE A 91 -19.14 -11.72 -14.26
N SER A 92 -18.69 -11.64 -15.51
CA SER A 92 -17.62 -12.51 -16.01
C SER A 92 -16.28 -12.19 -15.33
N LEU A 93 -15.42 -13.20 -15.17
CA LEU A 93 -14.05 -13.00 -14.67
C LEU A 93 -13.29 -11.93 -15.48
N ARG A 94 -13.56 -11.81 -16.78
CA ARG A 94 -12.98 -10.77 -17.63
C ARG A 94 -13.40 -9.37 -17.17
N GLN A 95 -14.67 -9.15 -16.85
CA GLN A 95 -15.15 -7.86 -16.34
C GLN A 95 -14.54 -7.53 -14.97
N VAL A 96 -14.40 -8.51 -14.09
CA VAL A 96 -13.71 -8.33 -12.79
C VAL A 96 -12.27 -7.88 -13.00
N LEU A 97 -11.53 -8.48 -13.94
CA LEU A 97 -10.17 -8.07 -14.25
C LEU A 97 -10.11 -6.65 -14.82
N TRP A 98 -11.01 -6.29 -15.74
CA TRP A 98 -11.04 -4.96 -16.35
C TRP A 98 -11.44 -3.86 -15.35
N PHE A 99 -12.58 -4.02 -14.68
CA PHE A 99 -13.15 -2.99 -13.80
C PHE A 99 -12.57 -3.02 -12.39
N GLY A 100 -12.11 -4.18 -11.92
CA GLY A 100 -11.60 -4.36 -10.55
C GLY A 100 -10.09 -4.25 -10.42
N ILE A 101 -9.34 -4.35 -11.52
CA ILE A 101 -7.86 -4.34 -11.49
C ILE A 101 -7.31 -3.34 -12.49
N LEU A 102 -7.62 -3.48 -13.78
CA LEU A 102 -6.93 -2.76 -14.84
C LEU A 102 -7.08 -1.24 -14.76
N ILE A 103 -8.27 -0.76 -14.37
CA ILE A 103 -8.55 0.68 -14.25
C ILE A 103 -7.83 1.34 -13.06
N PHE A 104 -7.58 0.58 -11.99
CA PHE A 104 -6.94 1.09 -10.77
C PHE A 104 -5.41 0.97 -10.81
N LEU A 105 -4.90 -0.01 -11.58
CA LEU A 105 -3.48 -0.30 -11.73
C LEU A 105 -2.60 0.92 -12.12
N PRO A 106 -2.94 1.75 -13.12
CA PRO A 106 -2.09 2.89 -13.49
C PRO A 106 -2.03 3.95 -12.37
N GLY A 107 -3.13 4.18 -11.67
CA GLY A 107 -3.18 5.11 -10.54
C GLY A 107 -2.37 4.62 -9.35
N ASP A 108 -2.40 3.32 -9.07
CA ASP A 108 -1.64 2.74 -7.97
C ASP A 108 -0.15 2.64 -8.28
N LEU A 109 0.23 2.38 -9.55
CA LEU A 109 1.62 2.41 -9.97
C LEU A 109 2.22 3.82 -9.82
N LEU A 110 1.47 4.86 -10.19
CA LEU A 110 1.90 6.24 -10.00
C LEU A 110 2.12 6.56 -8.52
N LYS A 111 1.19 6.16 -7.64
CA LYS A 111 1.32 6.32 -6.19
C LYS A 111 2.53 5.55 -5.65
N ALA A 112 2.79 4.34 -6.14
CA ALA A 112 3.93 3.53 -5.72
C ALA A 112 5.27 4.20 -6.07
N VAL A 113 5.37 4.81 -7.26
CA VAL A 113 6.54 5.59 -7.68
C VAL A 113 6.72 6.83 -6.82
N LEU A 114 5.65 7.60 -6.58
CA LEU A 114 5.69 8.78 -5.72
C LEU A 114 6.10 8.42 -4.28
N ALA A 115 5.55 7.34 -3.73
CA ALA A 115 5.89 6.85 -2.40
C ALA A 115 7.38 6.46 -2.31
N ALA A 116 7.92 5.82 -3.35
CA ALA A 116 9.34 5.47 -3.41
C ALA A 116 10.25 6.71 -3.44
N LEU A 117 9.91 7.73 -4.24
CA LEU A 117 10.65 8.99 -4.32
C LEU A 117 10.62 9.77 -3.00
N ILE A 118 9.47 9.82 -2.32
CA ILE A 118 9.33 10.48 -1.02
C ILE A 118 10.14 9.74 0.05
N THR A 119 10.08 8.40 0.06
CA THR A 119 10.80 7.57 1.02
C THR A 119 12.31 7.72 0.87
N GLU A 120 12.80 7.79 -0.36
CA GLU A 120 14.21 8.06 -0.63
C GLU A 120 14.62 9.41 -0.02
N ARG A 121 13.91 10.51 -0.35
CA ARG A 121 14.24 11.85 0.16
C ARG A 121 14.20 11.94 1.69
N LEU A 122 13.22 11.31 2.33
CA LEU A 122 13.11 11.32 3.79
C LEU A 122 14.24 10.54 4.46
N THR A 123 14.63 9.40 3.87
CA THR A 123 15.71 8.55 4.42
C THR A 123 17.05 9.28 4.40
N PHE A 124 17.37 9.99 3.32
CA PHE A 124 18.60 10.80 3.23
C PHE A 124 18.65 11.92 4.27
N LYS A 125 17.57 12.70 4.39
CA LYS A 125 17.52 13.82 5.35
C LYS A 125 17.66 13.37 6.81
N ASN A 126 17.17 12.18 7.13
CA ASN A 126 17.29 11.62 8.49
C ASN A 126 18.69 11.09 8.79
N HIS A 127 19.43 10.62 7.78
CA HIS A 127 20.82 10.18 7.94
C HIS A 127 21.74 11.36 8.21
N ASP A 128 21.62 12.45 7.43
CA ASP A 128 22.42 13.67 7.61
C ASP A 128 22.24 14.29 9.00
N LYS A 129 20.99 14.43 9.47
CA LYS A 129 20.71 14.96 10.82
C LYS A 129 21.29 14.12 11.95
N LYS A 130 21.35 12.79 11.78
CA LYS A 130 21.88 11.89 12.80
C LYS A 130 23.40 12.01 12.90
N LEU A 131 24.08 12.18 11.77
CA LEU A 131 25.52 12.44 11.72
C LEU A 131 25.86 13.81 12.30
N ASP A 132 25.08 14.85 12.00
CA ASP A 132 25.25 16.18 12.59
C ASP A 132 25.09 16.17 14.12
N PHE A 133 24.09 15.45 14.63
CA PHE A 133 23.87 15.31 16.08
C PHE A 133 25.00 14.55 16.77
N LEU A 134 25.50 13.47 16.16
CA LEU A 134 26.64 12.71 16.68
C LEU A 134 27.92 13.54 16.65
N ASN A 135 28.16 14.29 15.58
CA ASN A 135 29.31 15.20 15.47
C ASN A 135 29.24 16.34 16.49
N PHE A 136 28.05 16.91 16.74
CA PHE A 136 27.85 17.92 17.78
C PHE A 136 28.17 17.37 19.19
N PHE A 137 27.73 16.14 19.49
CA PHE A 137 28.06 15.49 20.76
C PHE A 137 29.55 15.19 20.90
N LEU A 138 30.19 14.69 19.84
CA LEU A 138 31.63 14.41 19.84
C LEU A 138 32.46 15.69 20.03
N TYR A 139 32.05 16.81 19.41
CA TYR A 139 32.74 18.11 19.54
C TYR A 139 32.54 18.78 20.91
N THR A 140 31.51 18.40 21.66
CA THR A 140 31.26 18.92 23.02
C THR A 140 32.03 18.16 24.10
N ILE A 141 32.50 16.94 23.78
CA ILE A 141 33.18 16.04 24.73
C ILE A 141 34.72 16.14 24.61
N TYR A 142 35.25 16.72 23.54
CA TYR A 142 36.67 17.04 23.35
C TYR A 142 36.91 18.54 23.52
#